data_AF-A0A7S2N2E8-F1
#
_entry.id   AF-A0A7S2N2E8-F1
#
_cell.length_a   1.000
_cell.length_b   1.000
_cell.length_c   1.000
_cell.angle_alpha   90.00
_cell.angle_beta   90.00
_cell.angle_gamma   90.00
#
_symmetry.space_group_name_H-M   'P 1'
#
loop_
_entity.id
_entity.type
_entity.pdbx_description
1 polymer ?
#
loop_
_entity_poly.entity_id
_entity_poly.type
_entity_poly.pdbx_seq_one_letter_code
_entity_poly.pdbx_strand_id
1 'polypeptide(L)'
;LSSCGEAHLSSQAIIHATTRDLLAAPIKFENTTELAAEVHVSNLEALNALDSKFERLVSEAADAFYRDNCREEEPGKFRCPLSGKLFRDETFVRKHIDNKHVDKLNEAKRVALEPKYVQYYSVEAERVAAMPPLPPPPSPPLPSPPPPYYPNDAPP
;
A
#
# COMPACT_ATOMS: atom_id res chain seq x y z
N LEU A 1 62.73 19.02 5.56
CA LEU A 1 62.18 20.37 5.79
C LEU A 1 60.96 20.52 4.90
N SER A 2 59.83 20.89 5.52
CA SER A 2 58.49 20.95 4.94
C SER A 2 58.40 21.85 3.71
N SER A 3 57.71 21.41 2.66
CA SER A 3 57.10 22.31 1.67
C SER A 3 55.70 21.79 1.32
N CYS A 4 54.75 21.97 2.24
CA CYS A 4 53.34 21.86 1.89
C CYS A 4 53.02 22.99 0.90
N GLY A 5 52.76 22.66 -0.37
CA GLY A 5 52.05 23.55 -1.27
C GLY A 5 50.57 23.51 -0.93
N GLU A 6 49.92 24.67 -0.83
CA GLU A 6 48.47 24.75 -0.72
C GLU A 6 47.84 24.11 -1.96
N ALA A 7 47.28 22.90 -1.78
CA ALA A 7 46.56 22.22 -2.85
C ALA A 7 45.22 22.94 -3.04
N HIS A 8 45.14 23.81 -4.05
CA HIS A 8 43.87 24.39 -4.46
C HIS A 8 43.03 23.26 -5.07
N LEU A 9 42.03 22.78 -4.33
CA LEU A 9 41.10 21.79 -4.87
C LEU A 9 40.40 22.37 -6.10
N SER A 10 40.23 21.54 -7.14
CA SER A 10 39.48 21.95 -8.33
C SER A 10 38.06 22.38 -7.92
N SER A 11 37.45 23.32 -8.65
CA SER A 11 36.08 23.77 -8.37
C SER A 11 35.10 22.59 -8.29
N GLN A 12 35.34 21.53 -9.05
CA GLN A 12 34.57 20.27 -8.97
C GLN A 12 34.75 19.56 -7.62
N ALA A 13 35.98 19.48 -7.09
CA ALA A 13 36.26 18.87 -5.80
C ALA A 13 35.76 19.74 -4.63
N ILE A 14 35.78 21.06 -4.76
CA ILE A 14 35.16 21.99 -3.79
C ILE A 14 33.65 21.78 -3.77
N ILE A 15 33.01 21.73 -4.95
CA ILE A 15 31.57 21.46 -5.05
C ILE A 15 31.26 20.10 -4.44
N HIS A 16 32.00 19.03 -4.79
CA HIS A 16 31.72 17.69 -4.29
C HIS A 16 31.97 17.53 -2.77
N ALA A 17 32.93 18.26 -2.21
CA ALA A 17 33.15 18.34 -0.77
C ALA A 17 32.03 19.13 -0.07
N THR A 18 31.64 20.29 -0.62
CA THR A 18 30.53 21.09 -0.06
C THR A 18 29.17 20.41 -0.21
N THR A 19 28.84 19.75 -1.33
CA THR A 19 27.60 18.96 -1.42
C THR A 19 27.65 17.74 -0.51
N ARG A 20 28.80 17.07 -0.37
CA ARG A 20 28.93 15.98 0.59
C ARG A 20 28.71 16.48 2.01
N ASP A 21 29.25 17.63 2.40
CA ASP A 21 29.10 18.19 3.74
C ASP A 21 27.70 18.79 4.00
N LEU A 22 27.05 19.34 2.97
CA LEU A 22 25.66 19.82 3.04
C LEU A 22 24.62 18.68 3.02
N LEU A 23 24.91 17.57 2.31
CA LEU A 23 24.08 16.36 2.32
C LEU A 23 24.39 15.44 3.51
N ALA A 24 25.58 15.58 4.12
CA ALA A 24 25.96 14.94 5.37
C ALA A 24 25.62 15.81 6.60
N ALA A 25 25.07 17.02 6.40
CA ALA A 25 24.37 17.69 7.48
C ALA A 25 23.21 16.77 7.87
N PRO A 26 23.22 16.16 9.07
CA PRO A 26 22.08 15.38 9.49
C PRO A 26 20.90 16.35 9.46
N ILE A 27 19.86 16.04 8.69
CA ILE A 27 18.60 16.74 8.82
C ILE A 27 18.15 16.43 10.25
N LYS A 28 18.49 17.32 11.19
CA LYS A 28 18.13 17.20 12.59
C LYS A 28 16.66 17.57 12.66
N PHE A 29 15.80 16.60 12.40
CA PHE A 29 14.45 16.68 12.89
C PHE A 29 14.52 16.37 14.38
N GLU A 30 14.40 17.40 15.21
CA GLU A 30 14.22 17.20 16.65
C GLU A 30 13.05 16.22 16.83
N ASN A 31 13.32 15.08 17.48
CA ASN A 31 12.36 14.00 17.77
C ASN A 31 11.87 13.14 16.58
N THR A 32 12.59 13.09 15.45
CA THR A 32 12.22 12.24 14.28
C THR A 32 11.87 10.81 14.62
N THR A 33 12.65 10.18 15.50
CA THR A 33 12.48 8.77 15.86
C THR A 33 11.23 8.54 16.70
N GLU A 34 10.91 9.48 17.59
CA GLU A 34 9.72 9.42 18.45
C GLU A 34 8.47 9.72 17.63
N LEU A 35 8.49 10.76 16.79
CA LEU A 35 7.37 11.09 15.90
C LEU A 35 7.10 9.97 14.88
N ALA A 36 8.15 9.35 14.33
CA ALA A 36 7.99 8.20 13.42
C ALA A 36 7.41 6.98 14.15
N ALA A 37 7.80 6.75 15.41
CA ALA A 37 7.25 5.67 16.23
C ALA A 37 5.76 5.91 16.57
N GLU A 38 5.38 7.13 16.95
CA GLU A 38 4.00 7.51 17.23
C GLU A 38 3.11 7.34 15.99
N VAL A 39 3.55 7.82 14.83
CA VAL A 39 2.83 7.65 13.56
C VAL A 39 2.72 6.16 13.20
N HIS A 40 3.77 5.37 13.43
CA HIS A 40 3.73 3.93 13.18
C HIS A 40 2.71 3.22 14.08
N VAL A 41 2.72 3.51 15.38
CA VAL A 41 1.76 2.95 16.34
C VAL A 41 0.33 3.33 15.96
N SER A 42 0.09 4.60 15.65
CA SER A 42 -1.24 5.08 15.22
C SER A 42 -1.72 4.36 13.94
N ASN A 43 -0.83 4.14 12.97
CA ASN A 43 -1.16 3.39 11.77
C ASN A 43 -1.48 1.92 12.06
N LEU A 44 -0.73 1.27 12.96
CA LEU A 44 -1.01 -0.11 13.37
C LEU A 44 -2.36 -0.23 14.07
N GLU A 45 -2.70 0.71 14.95
CA GLU A 45 -4.02 0.75 15.60
C GLU A 45 -5.14 0.91 14.57
N ALA A 46 -4.97 1.80 13.60
CA ALA A 46 -5.93 2.00 12.51
C ALA A 46 -6.10 0.74 11.65
N LEU A 47 -5.01 0.04 11.32
CA LEU A 47 -5.07 -1.24 10.58
C LEU A 47 -5.79 -2.32 11.39
N ASN A 48 -5.47 -2.47 12.67
CA ASN A 48 -6.11 -3.46 13.53
C ASN A 48 -7.63 -3.19 13.70
N ALA A 49 -8.01 -1.92 13.81
CA ALA A 49 -9.42 -1.52 13.87
C ALA A 49 -10.16 -1.84 12.56
N LEU A 50 -9.50 -1.63 11.42
CA LEU A 50 -10.03 -2.00 10.11
C LEU A 50 -10.19 -3.52 9.96
N ASP A 51 -9.19 -4.30 10.37
CA ASP A 51 -9.25 -5.76 10.32
C ASP A 51 -10.40 -6.29 11.19
N SER A 52 -10.53 -5.80 12.42
CA SER A 52 -11.64 -6.13 13.32
C SER A 52 -13.01 -5.73 12.75
N LYS A 53 -13.08 -4.65 11.96
CA LYS A 53 -14.31 -4.23 11.26
C LYS A 53 -14.64 -5.18 10.12
N PHE A 54 -13.65 -5.58 9.32
CA PHE A 54 -13.87 -6.48 8.18
C PHE A 54 -14.18 -7.90 8.61
N GLU A 55 -13.56 -8.40 9.67
CA GLU A 55 -13.88 -9.71 10.24
C GLU A 55 -15.35 -9.78 10.68
N ARG A 56 -15.84 -8.75 11.36
CA ARG A 56 -17.26 -8.65 11.73
C ARG A 56 -18.19 -8.64 10.52
N LEU A 57 -17.89 -7.83 9.51
CA LEU A 57 -18.70 -7.78 8.28
C LEU A 57 -18.76 -9.14 7.58
N VAL A 58 -17.63 -9.84 7.49
CA VAL A 58 -17.57 -11.18 6.87
C VAL A 58 -18.34 -12.21 7.69
N SER A 59 -18.25 -12.16 9.02
CA SER A 59 -19.01 -13.04 9.92
C SER A 59 -20.51 -12.80 9.80
N GLU A 60 -20.95 -11.55 9.89
CA GLU A 60 -22.37 -11.16 9.78
C GLU A 60 -22.95 -11.55 8.42
N ALA A 61 -22.19 -11.37 7.33
CA ALA A 61 -22.60 -11.78 6.00
C ALA A 61 -22.75 -13.31 5.88
N ALA A 62 -21.84 -14.08 6.49
CA ALA A 62 -21.95 -15.54 6.53
C ALA A 62 -23.19 -15.99 7.32
N ASP A 63 -23.44 -15.39 8.49
CA ASP A 63 -24.60 -15.69 9.31
C ASP A 63 -25.93 -15.30 8.64
N ALA A 64 -25.97 -14.16 7.97
CA ALA A 64 -27.11 -13.77 7.13
C ALA A 64 -27.33 -14.81 6.03
N PHE A 65 -26.26 -15.23 5.33
CA PHE A 65 -26.34 -16.24 4.29
C PHE A 65 -26.86 -17.59 4.81
N TYR A 66 -26.42 -18.05 5.98
CA TYR A 66 -26.94 -19.29 6.56
C TYR A 66 -28.43 -19.21 6.89
N ARG A 67 -28.88 -18.10 7.49
CA ARG A 67 -30.30 -17.89 7.83
C ARG A 67 -31.16 -17.85 6.57
N ASP A 68 -30.75 -17.11 5.54
CA ASP A 68 -31.50 -16.99 4.29
C ASP A 68 -31.62 -18.34 3.56
N ASN A 69 -30.64 -19.22 3.78
CA ASN A 69 -30.59 -20.56 3.18
C ASN A 69 -30.99 -21.69 4.15
N CYS A 70 -31.67 -21.35 5.24
CA CYS A 70 -32.28 -22.32 6.16
C CYS A 70 -33.77 -21.98 6.31
N ARG A 71 -34.64 -22.73 5.62
CA ARG A 71 -36.10 -22.56 5.73
C ARG A 71 -36.71 -23.66 6.58
N GLU A 72 -37.45 -23.27 7.61
CA GLU A 72 -38.29 -24.20 8.36
C GLU A 72 -39.62 -24.40 7.61
N GLU A 73 -39.89 -25.61 7.14
CA GLU A 73 -41.16 -25.95 6.48
C GLU A 73 -42.18 -26.50 7.49
N GLU A 74 -41.69 -27.33 8.40
CA GLU A 74 -42.47 -27.89 9.51
C GLU A 74 -41.59 -27.84 10.78
N PRO A 75 -42.19 -27.84 11.98
CA PRO A 75 -41.43 -27.83 13.22
C PRO A 75 -40.37 -28.93 13.27
N GLY A 76 -39.09 -28.56 13.31
CA GLY A 76 -37.97 -29.51 13.31
C GLY A 76 -37.62 -30.11 11.95
N LYS A 77 -38.12 -29.56 10.84
CA LYS A 77 -37.72 -29.91 9.47
C LYS A 77 -37.25 -28.67 8.72
N PHE A 78 -35.96 -28.66 8.42
CA PHE A 78 -35.29 -27.54 7.75
C PHE A 78 -34.90 -27.93 6.33
N ARG A 79 -35.14 -27.04 5.36
CA ARG A 79 -34.75 -27.22 3.96
C ARG A 79 -33.72 -26.17 3.55
N CYS A 80 -32.68 -26.63 2.85
CA CYS A 80 -31.76 -25.75 2.15
C CYS A 80 -32.33 -25.41 0.75
N PRO A 81 -32.57 -24.13 0.39
CA PRO A 81 -33.11 -23.75 -0.91
C PRO A 81 -32.09 -23.90 -2.05
N LEU A 82 -30.79 -23.97 -1.75
CA LEU A 82 -29.73 -24.14 -2.75
C LEU A 82 -29.72 -25.54 -3.38
N SER A 83 -30.05 -26.56 -2.58
CA SER A 83 -30.00 -27.98 -2.98
C SER A 83 -31.34 -28.70 -2.87
N GLY A 84 -32.31 -28.11 -2.17
CA GLY A 84 -33.59 -28.75 -1.84
C GLY A 84 -33.49 -29.81 -0.74
N LYS A 85 -32.32 -30.04 -0.14
CA LYS A 85 -32.13 -31.10 0.86
C LYS A 85 -32.81 -30.75 2.19
N LEU A 86 -33.49 -31.75 2.77
CA LEU A 86 -34.15 -31.67 4.07
C LEU A 86 -33.23 -32.18 5.20
N PHE A 87 -33.32 -31.51 6.34
CA PHE A 87 -32.53 -31.73 7.54
C PHE A 87 -33.42 -31.69 8.78
N ARG A 88 -32.95 -32.31 9.87
CA ARG A 88 -33.64 -32.36 11.16
C ARG A 88 -33.23 -31.24 12.12
N ASP A 89 -32.22 -30.46 11.75
CA ASP A 89 -31.64 -29.39 12.56
C ASP A 89 -30.98 -28.35 11.63
N GLU A 90 -31.05 -27.07 11.99
CA GLU A 90 -30.37 -25.96 11.32
C GLU A 90 -28.85 -26.15 11.31
N THR A 91 -28.28 -26.75 12.38
CA THR A 91 -26.83 -27.00 12.46
C THR A 91 -26.32 -27.86 11.30
N PHE A 92 -27.13 -28.84 10.86
CA PHE A 92 -26.82 -29.67 9.70
C PHE A 92 -26.96 -28.92 8.37
N VAL A 93 -27.84 -27.91 8.30
CA VAL A 93 -27.95 -27.02 7.13
C VAL A 93 -26.70 -26.18 6.99
N ARG A 94 -26.19 -25.59 8.08
CA ARG A 94 -24.93 -24.82 8.08
C ARG A 94 -23.76 -25.67 7.60
N LYS A 95 -23.56 -26.83 8.23
CA LYS A 95 -22.51 -27.78 7.81
C LYS A 95 -22.68 -28.26 6.36
N HIS A 96 -23.91 -28.38 5.88
CA HIS A 96 -24.17 -28.72 4.48
C HIS A 96 -23.71 -27.61 3.53
N ILE A 97 -24.03 -26.35 3.84
CA ILE A 97 -23.60 -25.18 3.06
C ILE A 97 -22.08 -25.09 3.02
N ASP A 98 -21.40 -25.28 4.15
CA ASP A 98 -19.92 -25.22 4.22
C ASP A 98 -19.24 -26.27 3.34
N ASN A 99 -19.83 -27.47 3.23
CA ASN A 99 -19.24 -28.58 2.50
C ASN A 99 -19.67 -28.65 1.03
N LYS A 100 -20.85 -28.11 0.66
CA LYS A 100 -21.44 -28.27 -0.68
C LYS A 100 -21.67 -26.96 -1.42
N HIS A 101 -21.71 -25.83 -0.73
CA HIS A 101 -21.99 -24.52 -1.29
C HIS A 101 -20.97 -23.46 -0.85
N VAL A 102 -19.72 -23.89 -0.59
CA VAL A 102 -18.62 -23.02 -0.19
C VAL A 102 -18.39 -21.89 -1.18
N ASP A 103 -18.52 -22.16 -2.48
CA ASP A 103 -18.32 -21.14 -3.52
C ASP A 103 -19.35 -20.01 -3.41
N LYS A 104 -20.62 -20.34 -3.13
CA LYS A 104 -21.68 -19.35 -2.94
C LYS A 104 -21.52 -18.58 -1.64
N LEU A 105 -21.07 -19.24 -0.58
CA LEU A 105 -20.78 -18.59 0.69
C LEU A 105 -19.60 -17.61 0.55
N ASN A 106 -18.55 -18.00 -0.17
CA ASN A 106 -17.41 -17.13 -0.46
C ASN A 106 -17.80 -15.94 -1.34
N GLU A 107 -18.69 -16.16 -2.32
CA GLU A 107 -19.25 -15.05 -3.11
C GLU A 107 -20.04 -14.08 -2.23
N ALA A 108 -20.89 -14.56 -1.31
CA ALA A 108 -21.62 -13.70 -0.38
C ALA A 108 -20.68 -12.88 0.50
N LYS A 109 -19.60 -13.49 1.02
CA LYS A 109 -18.55 -12.78 1.77
C LYS A 109 -17.83 -11.74 0.92
N ARG A 110 -17.57 -12.03 -0.36
CA ARG A 110 -16.93 -11.09 -1.30
C ARG A 110 -17.82 -9.89 -1.58
N VAL A 111 -19.10 -10.11 -1.86
CA VAL A 111 -20.08 -9.05 -2.08
C VAL A 111 -20.21 -8.16 -0.84
N ALA A 112 -20.19 -8.75 0.36
CA ALA A 112 -20.20 -7.98 1.61
C ALA A 112 -18.95 -7.07 1.77
N LEU A 113 -17.83 -7.43 1.16
CA LEU A 113 -16.62 -6.62 1.14
C LEU A 113 -16.57 -5.61 -0.02
N GLU A 114 -17.45 -5.70 -1.02
CA GLU A 114 -17.46 -4.79 -2.17
C GLU A 114 -17.54 -3.30 -1.77
N PRO A 115 -18.40 -2.86 -0.82
CA PRO A 115 -18.46 -1.46 -0.40
C PRO A 115 -17.13 -0.90 0.10
N LYS A 116 -16.26 -1.74 0.71
CA LYS A 116 -14.90 -1.36 1.12
C LYS A 116 -14.08 -0.90 -0.08
N TYR A 117 -14.11 -1.70 -1.16
CA TYR A 117 -13.33 -1.41 -2.36
C TYR A 117 -13.89 -0.20 -3.08
N VAL A 118 -15.21 -0.08 -3.21
CA VAL A 118 -15.84 1.08 -3.84
C VAL A 118 -15.47 2.38 -3.10
N GLN A 119 -15.56 2.40 -1.77
CA GLN A 119 -15.17 3.55 -0.96
C GLN A 119 -13.69 3.89 -1.15
N TYR A 120 -12.81 2.87 -1.18
CA TYR A 120 -11.38 3.09 -1.36
C TYR A 120 -11.06 3.72 -2.72
N TYR A 121 -11.64 3.18 -3.80
CA TYR A 121 -11.36 3.68 -5.15
C TYR A 121 -12.03 5.03 -5.44
N SER A 122 -13.17 5.34 -4.81
CA SER A 122 -13.83 6.64 -5.01
C SER A 122 -13.00 7.81 -4.49
N VAL A 123 -12.30 7.62 -3.36
CA VAL A 123 -11.45 8.65 -2.74
C VAL A 123 -10.03 8.68 -3.31
N GLU A 124 -9.66 7.70 -4.13
CA GLU A 124 -8.30 7.57 -4.66
C GLU A 124 -7.96 8.72 -5.62
N ALA A 125 -8.89 9.12 -6.48
CA ALA A 125 -8.71 10.25 -7.39
C ALA A 125 -8.44 11.56 -6.62
N GLU A 126 -9.16 11.76 -5.51
CA GLU A 126 -8.98 12.91 -4.63
C GLU A 126 -7.64 12.86 -3.88
N ARG A 127 -7.24 11.67 -3.41
CA ARG A 127 -5.95 11.46 -2.74
C ARG A 127 -4.78 11.76 -3.67
N VAL A 128 -4.83 11.27 -4.91
CA VAL A 128 -3.82 11.55 -5.93
C VAL A 128 -3.80 13.04 -6.29
N ALA A 129 -4.95 13.68 -6.41
CA ALA A 129 -5.03 15.12 -6.69
C ALA A 129 -4.49 15.99 -5.54
N ALA A 130 -4.59 15.53 -4.29
CA ALA A 130 -4.07 16.22 -3.12
C ALA A 130 -2.56 15.99 -2.88
N MET A 131 -1.92 15.04 -3.58
CA MET A 131 -0.48 14.83 -3.45
C MET A 131 0.30 15.99 -4.08
N PRO A 132 1.41 16.44 -3.45
CA PRO A 132 2.28 17.44 -4.03
C PRO A 132 2.87 16.93 -5.37
N PRO A 133 3.04 17.79 -6.37
CA PRO A 133 3.62 17.39 -7.65
C PRO A 133 5.01 16.80 -7.42
N LEU A 134 5.29 15.67 -8.09
CA LEU A 134 6.63 15.08 -8.07
C LEU A 134 7.65 16.13 -8.57
N PRO A 135 8.84 16.20 -7.95
CA PRO A 135 9.89 17.08 -8.47
C PRO A 135 10.20 16.70 -9.93
N PRO A 136 10.51 17.69 -10.79
CA PRO A 136 10.85 17.40 -12.17
C PRO A 136 12.04 16.43 -12.22
N PRO A 137 12.06 15.50 -13.19
CA PRO A 137 13.22 14.63 -13.37
C PRO A 137 14.47 15.49 -13.57
N PRO A 138 15.64 15.05 -13.06
CA PRO A 138 16.89 15.78 -13.26
C PRO A 138 17.11 15.98 -14.76
N SER A 139 17.42 17.22 -15.15
CA SER A 139 17.71 17.56 -16.54
C SER A 139 18.84 16.67 -17.07
N PRO A 140 18.74 16.15 -18.30
CA PRO A 140 19.85 15.39 -18.90
C PRO A 140 21.13 16.25 -18.87
N PRO A 141 22.30 15.66 -18.59
CA PRO A 141 23.55 16.40 -18.53
C PRO A 141 23.75 17.14 -19.85
N LEU A 142 24.05 18.45 -19.77
CA LEU A 142 24.38 19.23 -20.97
C LEU A 142 25.53 18.53 -21.71
N PRO A 143 25.50 18.48 -23.05
CA PRO A 143 26.63 17.99 -23.82
C PRO A 143 27.86 18.83 -23.46
N SER A 144 28.95 18.15 -23.08
CA SER A 144 30.24 18.77 -22.79
C SER A 144 30.65 19.68 -23.95
N PRO A 145 31.22 20.88 -23.68
CA PRO A 145 31.67 21.78 -24.74
C PRO A 145 32.69 21.05 -25.64
N PRO A 146 32.71 21.37 -26.95
CA PRO A 146 33.68 20.77 -27.87
C PRO A 146 35.11 21.08 -27.38
N PRO A 147 36.04 20.13 -27.53
CA PRO A 147 37.43 20.35 -27.14
C PRO A 147 38.00 21.56 -27.89
N PRO A 148 38.87 22.35 -27.24
CA PRO A 148 39.50 23.50 -27.88
C PRO A 148 40.29 23.04 -29.11
N TYR A 149 40.06 23.73 -30.23
CA TYR A 149 40.79 23.51 -31.48
C TYR A 149 42.25 23.91 -31.29
N TYR A 150 43.17 22.95 -31.32
CA TYR A 150 44.61 23.20 -31.29
C TYR A 150 45.09 23.42 -32.74
N PRO A 151 45.68 24.58 -33.09
CA PRO A 151 46.10 24.90 -34.47
C PRO A 151 47.25 24.07 -35.07
N ASN A 152 47.64 22.93 -34.48
CA ASN A 152 48.84 22.19 -34.89
C ASN A 152 48.57 20.94 -35.75
N ASP A 153 47.32 20.65 -36.13
CA ASP A 153 46.98 19.52 -37.01
C ASP A 153 46.87 19.94 -38.50
N ALA A 154 47.81 20.75 -38.98
CA ALA A 154 48.01 20.91 -40.42
C ALA A 154 48.90 19.77 -40.92
N PRO A 155 48.44 18.89 -41.83
CA PRO A 155 49.30 17.86 -42.40
C PRO A 155 50.37 18.50 -43.29
N PRO A 156 51.57 17.88 -43.38
CA PRO A 156 52.65 18.34 -44.26
C PRO A 156 52.30 18.18 -45.75
#